data_AF-A0A847UB12-F1
#
_entry.id   AF-A0A847UB12-F1
#
_cell.length_a   1.000
_cell.length_b   1.000
_cell.length_c   1.000
_cell.angle_alpha   90.00
_cell.angle_beta   90.00
_cell.angle_gamma   90.00
#
_symmetry.space_group_name_H-M   'P 1'
#
loop_
_entity.id
_entity.type
_entity.pdbx_description
1 polymer ?
#
loop_
_entity_poly.entity_id
_entity_poly.type
_entity_poly.pdbx_seq_one_letter_code
_entity_poly.pdbx_strand_id
1 'polypeptide(L)'
;MTERPDAEGEPLLAVEGLERHYPITEGWLRREVGRVRAVDGVSFEIREGEAFGLVGESGSGKTTLAHTLLGLEERTGGTVRFDGDPVSELSDAERRSFRRRVQLVVQDPNEAFNPRIRVGEAVAEPLALNGMDDADRRRAIVEDLLERVGLDAADTDRYPHEFSDGEKQRLAIARALVVDPDLVVADEPTSALDARVKSDILALLEEVRREFDVSLLFVSHDIDVVRRFCDRVAVMYLGEIVERGPTHRVLDAPAHPYTEVLLDSVPSLDPSDRSLVRPLTDTIPDPADPPSGCRFHTRCPAIVGPEELSAATWERLASFRFTVQTGELPASIDLADPPDRATIRSVFDLPGAIDDEAIAEGVDDAVAALADGDLDRASERLAAVLPSVCEQQVPATVTVDGRPVKCHRHDPAIDAEPRPE
;
A
#
# COMPACT_ATOMS: atom_id res chain seq x y z
N MET A 1 -16.67 10.34 -15.88
CA MET A 1 -15.92 11.20 -14.95
C MET A 1 -15.17 12.21 -15.79
N THR A 2 -15.59 13.47 -15.74
CA THR A 2 -14.87 14.57 -16.39
C THR A 2 -13.62 14.84 -15.56
N GLU A 3 -12.43 14.79 -16.16
CA GLU A 3 -11.19 15.26 -15.52
C GLU A 3 -11.44 16.66 -14.96
N ARG A 4 -11.42 16.79 -13.63
CA ARG A 4 -11.29 18.10 -13.00
C ARG A 4 -9.84 18.53 -13.26
N PRO A 5 -9.60 19.67 -13.94
CA PRO A 5 -8.23 20.17 -14.11
C PRO A 5 -7.59 20.36 -12.73
N ASP A 6 -6.27 20.18 -12.64
CA ASP A 6 -5.49 20.50 -11.44
C ASP A 6 -5.81 21.95 -11.02
N ALA A 7 -6.67 22.09 -10.02
CA ALA A 7 -7.03 23.39 -9.48
C ALA A 7 -5.81 23.92 -8.70
N GLU A 8 -5.38 25.13 -9.04
CA GLU A 8 -4.25 25.87 -8.47
C GLU A 8 -4.46 26.30 -6.99
N GLY A 9 -5.16 25.49 -6.19
CA GLY A 9 -5.41 25.71 -4.76
C GLY A 9 -4.41 24.98 -3.87
N GLU A 10 -4.21 25.50 -2.66
CA GLU A 10 -3.45 24.77 -1.63
C GLU A 10 -4.18 23.46 -1.25
N PRO A 11 -3.46 22.35 -1.06
CA PRO A 11 -4.07 21.09 -0.67
C PRO A 11 -4.60 21.15 0.77
N LEU A 12 -5.73 20.49 1.02
CA LEU A 12 -6.30 20.34 2.37
C LEU A 12 -5.34 19.58 3.29
N LEU A 13 -4.68 18.53 2.76
CA LEU A 13 -3.66 17.77 3.47
C LEU A 13 -2.41 17.68 2.60
N ALA A 14 -1.25 18.08 3.12
CA ALA A 14 0.05 17.86 2.49
C ALA A 14 0.95 17.03 3.40
N VAL A 15 1.54 15.98 2.83
CA VAL A 15 2.42 15.04 3.51
C VAL A 15 3.76 15.03 2.80
N GLU A 16 4.84 15.31 3.52
CA GLU A 16 6.18 15.42 2.98
C GLU A 16 7.16 14.58 3.79
N GLY A 17 7.76 13.57 3.14
CA GLY A 17 8.80 12.72 3.71
C GLY A 17 8.41 12.04 5.02
N LEU A 18 7.13 11.70 5.20
CA LEU A 18 6.62 11.16 6.46
C LEU A 18 7.26 9.80 6.77
N GLU A 19 7.74 9.65 8.00
CA GLU A 19 8.36 8.42 8.48
C GLU A 19 7.73 7.96 9.79
N ARG A 20 7.59 6.65 9.93
CA ARG A 20 7.22 5.98 11.17
C ARG A 20 7.99 4.67 11.26
N HIS A 21 9.02 4.65 12.11
CA HIS A 21 9.81 3.45 12.38
C HIS A 21 9.59 2.95 13.80
N TYR A 22 9.39 1.65 13.97
CA TYR A 22 9.22 1.00 15.28
C TYR A 22 10.54 0.35 15.71
N PRO A 23 11.06 0.63 16.92
CA PRO A 23 12.29 0.01 17.39
C PRO A 23 12.07 -1.48 17.70
N ILE A 24 13.00 -2.32 17.25
CA ILE A 24 13.07 -3.73 17.64
C ILE A 24 14.05 -3.82 18.80
N THR A 25 13.58 -4.30 19.95
CA THR A 25 14.38 -4.39 21.17
C THR A 25 14.57 -5.83 21.63
N GLU A 26 15.80 -6.18 22.00
CA GLU A 26 16.15 -7.52 22.51
C GLU A 26 16.77 -7.48 23.92
N GLY A 27 16.66 -8.63 24.59
CA GLY A 27 17.25 -8.89 25.90
C GLY A 27 16.57 -8.17 27.06
N TRP A 28 17.02 -8.49 28.28
CA TRP A 28 16.44 -7.95 29.52
C TRP A 28 16.57 -6.43 29.67
N LEU A 29 17.52 -5.81 28.96
CA LEU A 29 17.74 -4.35 28.94
C LEU A 29 17.01 -3.63 27.80
N ARG A 30 16.21 -4.34 26.99
CA ARG A 30 15.51 -3.78 25.82
C ARG A 30 16.44 -2.96 24.90
N ARG A 31 17.59 -3.52 24.54
CA ARG A 31 18.54 -2.85 23.65
C ARG A 31 17.98 -2.84 22.23
N GLU A 32 18.00 -1.69 21.57
CA GLU A 32 17.59 -1.57 20.16
C GLU A 32 18.58 -2.32 19.26
N VAL A 33 18.05 -3.27 18.47
CA VAL A 33 18.82 -4.12 17.54
C VAL A 33 18.42 -3.92 16.08
N GLY A 34 17.32 -3.20 15.83
CA GLY A 34 16.82 -2.92 14.48
C GLY A 34 15.59 -2.01 14.52
N ARG A 35 15.02 -1.73 13.35
CA ARG A 35 13.80 -0.93 13.22
C ARG A 35 12.90 -1.47 12.11
N VAL A 36 11.62 -1.65 12.42
CA VAL A 36 10.59 -1.88 11.40
C VAL A 36 10.24 -0.54 10.76
N ARG A 37 10.46 -0.40 9.45
CA ARG A 37 10.17 0.82 8.70
C ARG A 37 8.76 0.78 8.10
N ALA A 38 7.75 0.96 8.96
CA ALA A 38 6.35 0.86 8.57
C ALA A 38 5.88 1.99 7.64
N VAL A 39 6.47 3.18 7.76
CA VAL A 39 6.33 4.28 6.80
C VAL A 39 7.72 4.89 6.60
N ASP A 40 8.19 5.02 5.37
CA ASP A 40 9.55 5.46 5.04
C ASP A 40 9.56 6.49 3.90
N GLY A 41 9.56 7.78 4.24
CA GLY A 41 9.67 8.87 3.27
C GLY A 41 8.43 9.11 2.42
N VAL A 42 7.23 8.80 2.93
CA VAL A 42 5.98 8.90 2.17
C VAL A 42 5.58 10.36 1.93
N SER A 43 5.25 10.71 0.68
CA SER A 43 4.83 12.06 0.30
C SER A 43 3.64 12.05 -0.66
N PHE A 44 2.58 12.80 -0.35
CA PHE A 44 1.39 12.98 -1.18
C PHE A 44 0.54 14.16 -0.68
N GLU A 45 -0.49 14.52 -1.44
CA GLU A 45 -1.44 15.58 -1.11
C GLU A 45 -2.87 15.14 -1.37
N ILE A 46 -3.81 15.64 -0.55
CA ILE A 46 -5.25 15.49 -0.71
C ILE A 46 -5.87 16.88 -0.83
N ARG A 47 -6.69 17.09 -1.85
CA ARG A 47 -7.40 18.34 -2.13
C ARG A 47 -8.80 18.32 -1.51
N GLU A 48 -9.38 19.50 -1.34
CA GLU A 48 -10.75 19.63 -0.84
C GLU A 48 -11.75 18.86 -1.73
N GLY A 49 -12.62 18.09 -1.08
CA GLY A 49 -13.61 17.25 -1.70
C GLY A 49 -13.04 16.08 -2.50
N GLU A 50 -11.73 15.80 -2.48
CA GLU A 50 -11.09 14.68 -3.21
C GLU A 50 -11.30 13.35 -2.48
N ALA A 51 -11.55 12.27 -3.22
CA ALA A 51 -11.41 10.90 -2.72
C ALA A 51 -10.04 10.36 -3.15
N PHE A 52 -9.10 10.29 -2.22
CA PHE A 52 -7.75 9.79 -2.42
C PHE A 52 -7.61 8.36 -1.88
N GLY A 53 -7.32 7.41 -2.76
CA GLY A 53 -7.12 6.01 -2.42
C GLY A 53 -5.69 5.70 -1.97
N LEU A 54 -5.55 4.86 -0.95
CA LEU A 54 -4.28 4.25 -0.56
C LEU A 54 -4.41 2.73 -0.62
N VAL A 55 -3.69 2.11 -1.54
CA VAL A 55 -3.75 0.65 -1.79
C VAL A 55 -2.40 -0.02 -1.59
N GLY A 56 -2.43 -1.33 -1.38
CA GLY A 56 -1.26 -2.18 -1.23
C GLY A 56 -1.61 -3.46 -0.48
N GLU A 57 -0.71 -4.44 -0.52
CA GLU A 57 -0.85 -5.71 0.20
C GLU A 57 -0.99 -5.49 1.72
N SER A 58 -1.53 -6.49 2.42
CA SER A 58 -1.56 -6.47 3.89
C SER A 58 -0.14 -6.30 4.45
N GLY A 59 0.00 -5.50 5.51
CA GLY A 59 1.31 -5.22 6.11
C GLY A 59 2.18 -4.20 5.37
N SER A 60 1.72 -3.59 4.27
CA SER A 60 2.50 -2.58 3.53
C SER A 60 2.69 -1.25 4.27
N GLY A 61 2.00 -1.02 5.39
CA GLY A 61 2.12 0.19 6.23
C GLY A 61 0.95 1.18 6.16
N LYS A 62 -0.15 0.83 5.48
CA LYS A 62 -1.29 1.74 5.22
C LYS A 62 -1.98 2.25 6.49
N THR A 63 -2.36 1.36 7.41
CA THR A 63 -2.96 1.72 8.72
C THR A 63 -1.99 2.55 9.57
N THR A 64 -0.71 2.19 9.59
CA THR A 64 0.31 2.99 10.27
C THR A 64 0.39 4.40 9.69
N LEU A 65 0.37 4.55 8.36
CA LEU A 65 0.34 5.84 7.70
C LEU A 65 -0.90 6.63 8.12
N ALA A 66 -2.10 6.05 8.01
CA ALA A 66 -3.36 6.67 8.43
C ALA A 66 -3.30 7.18 9.88
N HIS A 67 -2.86 6.35 10.83
CA HIS A 67 -2.75 6.72 12.24
C HIS A 67 -1.69 7.79 12.51
N THR A 68 -0.57 7.76 11.76
CA THR A 68 0.50 8.76 11.89
C THR A 68 0.03 10.13 11.40
N LEU A 69 -0.76 10.20 10.32
CA LEU A 69 -1.35 11.44 9.82
C LEU A 69 -2.27 12.11 10.85
N LEU A 70 -3.01 11.30 11.60
CA LEU A 70 -3.93 11.76 12.64
C LEU A 70 -3.24 12.10 13.97
N GLY A 71 -1.93 11.86 14.09
CA GLY A 71 -1.19 12.01 15.34
C GLY A 71 -1.61 11.02 16.43
N LEU A 72 -2.17 9.87 16.04
CA LEU A 72 -2.42 8.72 16.92
C LEU A 72 -1.15 7.91 17.14
N GLU A 73 -0.25 7.93 16.16
CA GLU A 73 1.09 7.36 16.22
C GLU A 73 2.14 8.48 16.11
N GLU A 74 3.22 8.35 16.88
CA GLU A 74 4.31 9.33 16.86
C GLU A 74 5.21 9.11 15.65
N ARG A 75 5.23 10.07 14.73
CA ARG A 75 6.12 10.06 13.57
C ARG A 75 7.60 10.14 13.98
N THR A 76 8.46 9.46 13.23
CA THR A 76 9.92 9.52 13.41
C THR A 76 10.59 10.56 12.51
N GLY A 77 9.91 11.04 11.48
CA GLY A 77 10.41 12.00 10.51
C GLY A 77 9.30 12.60 9.64
N GLY A 78 9.67 13.59 8.82
CA GLY A 78 8.77 14.28 7.89
C GLY A 78 7.77 15.25 8.53
N THR A 79 6.92 15.80 7.68
CA THR A 79 5.92 16.82 8.04
C THR A 79 4.54 16.50 7.47
N VAL A 80 3.52 16.83 8.26
CA VAL A 80 2.12 16.79 7.88
C VAL A 80 1.57 18.19 8.07
N ARG A 81 0.97 18.76 7.02
CA ARG A 81 0.26 20.03 7.05
C ARG A 81 -1.21 19.80 6.74
N PHE A 82 -2.07 20.47 7.49
CA PHE A 82 -3.51 20.45 7.25
C PHE A 82 -3.98 21.89 7.12
N ASP A 83 -4.59 22.24 5.99
CA ASP A 83 -5.02 23.62 5.67
C ASP A 83 -3.85 24.62 5.81
N GLY A 84 -2.68 24.23 5.28
CA GLY A 84 -1.43 25.00 5.36
C GLY A 84 -0.63 24.86 6.67
N ASP A 85 -1.30 24.51 7.78
CA ASP A 85 -0.72 24.53 9.13
C ASP A 85 -0.02 23.21 9.52
N PRO A 86 1.20 23.25 10.09
CA PRO A 86 1.93 22.05 10.51
C PRO A 86 1.30 21.36 11.73
N VAL A 87 0.89 20.10 11.57
CA VAL A 87 0.17 19.32 12.60
C VAL A 87 1.01 19.08 13.87
N SER A 88 2.35 19.07 13.77
CA SER A 88 3.25 18.90 14.94
C SER A 88 3.32 20.10 15.87
N GLU A 89 3.05 21.29 15.36
CA GLU A 89 3.28 22.55 16.07
C GLU A 89 1.98 23.11 16.66
N LEU A 90 0.87 22.38 16.50
CA LEU A 90 -0.43 22.76 17.02
C LEU A 90 -0.42 22.76 18.55
N SER A 91 -0.85 23.88 19.13
CA SER A 91 -1.23 23.99 20.54
C SER A 91 -2.40 23.05 20.89
N ASP A 92 -2.71 22.89 22.18
CA ASP A 92 -3.83 22.05 22.62
C ASP A 92 -5.20 22.51 22.06
N ALA A 93 -5.36 23.80 21.79
CA ALA A 93 -6.58 24.33 21.18
C ALA A 93 -6.63 24.00 19.68
N GLU A 94 -5.55 24.24 18.95
CA GLU A 94 -5.44 23.94 17.52
C GLU A 94 -5.52 22.44 17.26
N ARG A 95 -4.92 21.61 18.11
CA ARG A 95 -5.00 20.15 18.03
C ARG A 95 -6.43 19.65 18.23
N ARG A 96 -7.22 20.27 19.12
CA ARG A 96 -8.64 19.96 19.27
C ARG A 96 -9.43 20.36 18.03
N SER A 97 -9.14 21.53 17.45
CA SER A 97 -9.74 21.96 16.20
C SER A 97 -9.42 21.00 15.04
N PHE A 98 -8.15 20.64 14.87
CA PHE A 98 -7.70 19.65 13.89
C PHE A 98 -8.44 18.31 14.06
N ARG A 99 -8.50 17.79 15.28
CA ARG A 99 -9.22 16.53 15.60
C ARG A 99 -10.73 16.63 15.44
N ARG A 100 -11.30 17.83 15.30
CA ARG A 100 -12.71 18.00 14.92
C ARG A 100 -12.86 17.94 13.40
N ARG A 101 -11.97 18.63 12.68
CA ARG A 101 -11.95 18.73 11.21
C ARG A 101 -11.49 17.43 10.53
N VAL A 102 -10.76 16.57 11.22
CA VAL A 102 -10.26 15.29 10.70
C VAL A 102 -10.74 14.12 11.56
N GLN A 103 -11.45 13.17 10.96
CA GLN A 103 -12.06 12.02 11.65
C GLN A 103 -11.59 10.68 11.09
N LEU A 104 -11.62 9.65 11.93
CA LEU A 104 -11.26 8.28 11.56
C LEU A 104 -12.50 7.39 11.57
N VAL A 105 -12.71 6.67 10.48
CA VAL A 105 -13.57 5.48 10.43
C VAL A 105 -12.65 4.28 10.48
N VAL A 106 -12.66 3.57 11.62
CA VAL A 106 -11.78 2.40 11.88
C VAL A 106 -12.20 1.18 11.07
N GLN A 107 -11.28 0.23 10.94
CA GLN A 107 -11.44 -1.02 10.21
C GLN A 107 -12.53 -1.94 10.79
N ASP A 108 -12.51 -2.18 12.10
CA ASP A 108 -13.54 -2.98 12.77
C ASP A 108 -14.54 -2.06 13.49
N PRO A 109 -15.81 -1.99 13.07
CA PRO A 109 -16.80 -1.16 13.73
C PRO A 109 -17.07 -1.61 15.18
N ASN A 110 -16.75 -2.84 15.57
CA ASN A 110 -16.85 -3.28 16.97
C ASN A 110 -15.83 -2.61 17.88
N GLU A 111 -14.68 -2.19 17.35
CA GLU A 111 -13.67 -1.43 18.11
C GLU A 111 -14.10 0.03 18.31
N ALA A 112 -15.00 0.54 17.45
CA ALA A 112 -15.48 1.92 17.52
C ALA A 112 -16.47 2.16 18.67
N PHE A 113 -17.12 1.11 19.21
CA PHE A 113 -18.24 1.25 20.14
C PHE A 113 -18.06 0.45 21.44
N ASN A 114 -18.27 1.13 22.57
CA ASN A 114 -18.41 0.44 23.85
C ASN A 114 -19.77 -0.27 23.90
N PRO A 115 -19.83 -1.61 24.06
CA PRO A 115 -21.09 -2.37 23.99
C PRO A 115 -22.07 -2.07 25.12
N ARG A 116 -21.64 -1.32 26.14
CA ARG A 116 -22.46 -0.92 27.31
C ARG A 116 -23.05 0.48 27.19
N ILE A 117 -22.72 1.21 26.13
CA ILE A 117 -23.19 2.58 25.88
C ILE A 117 -24.22 2.52 24.75
N ARG A 118 -25.27 3.35 24.83
CA ARG A 118 -26.27 3.45 23.77
C ARG A 118 -25.66 4.11 22.53
N VAL A 119 -26.11 3.71 21.35
CA VAL A 119 -25.54 4.23 20.11
C VAL A 119 -25.74 5.74 19.96
N GLY A 120 -26.88 6.27 20.42
CA GLY A 120 -27.12 7.72 20.40
C GLY A 120 -26.10 8.50 21.24
N GLU A 121 -25.69 7.95 22.39
CA GLU A 121 -24.65 8.54 23.25
C GLU A 121 -23.26 8.41 22.62
N ALA A 122 -22.93 7.25 22.06
CA ALA A 122 -21.64 7.00 21.42
C ALA A 122 -21.43 7.87 20.16
N VAL A 123 -22.48 8.06 19.36
CA VAL A 123 -22.48 8.95 18.18
C VAL A 123 -22.47 10.42 18.61
N ALA A 124 -23.12 10.79 19.72
CA ALA A 124 -23.11 12.17 20.24
C ALA A 124 -21.82 12.55 21.00
N GLU A 125 -20.95 11.58 21.33
CA GLU A 125 -19.73 11.81 22.13
C GLU A 125 -18.81 12.89 21.51
N PRO A 126 -18.51 12.87 20.19
CA PRO A 126 -17.69 13.91 19.58
C PRO A 126 -18.29 15.32 19.72
N LEU A 127 -19.62 15.47 19.66
CA LEU A 127 -20.28 16.77 19.89
C LEU A 127 -20.04 17.28 21.31
N ALA A 128 -20.16 16.39 22.30
CA ALA A 128 -19.95 16.72 23.71
C ALA A 128 -18.50 17.16 23.97
N LEU A 129 -17.53 16.40 23.43
CA LEU A 129 -16.10 16.70 23.55
C LEU A 129 -15.72 18.04 22.88
N ASN A 130 -16.52 18.49 21.92
CA ASN A 130 -16.38 19.79 21.25
C ASN A 130 -17.24 20.91 21.88
N GLY A 131 -17.74 20.71 23.10
CA GLY A 131 -18.39 21.75 23.91
C GLY A 131 -19.89 21.93 23.67
N MET A 132 -20.55 20.97 23.01
CA MET A 132 -22.01 20.98 22.88
C MET A 132 -22.67 20.33 24.11
N ASP A 133 -22.90 21.13 25.15
CA ASP A 133 -23.44 20.63 26.43
C ASP A 133 -24.95 20.31 26.38
N ASP A 134 -25.68 20.90 25.44
CA ASP A 134 -27.13 20.71 25.29
C ASP A 134 -27.45 19.29 24.78
N ALA A 135 -28.04 18.47 25.65
CA ALA A 135 -28.32 17.06 25.37
C ALA A 135 -29.46 16.87 24.36
N ASP A 136 -30.49 17.72 24.40
CA ASP A 136 -31.63 17.62 23.48
C ASP A 136 -31.19 18.01 22.06
N ARG A 137 -30.32 19.02 21.96
CA ARG A 137 -29.72 19.43 20.68
C ARG A 137 -28.81 18.36 20.12
N ARG A 138 -27.93 17.77 20.94
CA ARG A 138 -27.08 16.65 20.51
C ARG A 138 -27.93 15.50 20.01
N ARG A 139 -28.98 15.13 20.74
CA ARG A 139 -29.87 14.03 20.34
C ARG A 139 -30.54 14.32 19.00
N ALA A 140 -31.07 15.53 18.79
CA ALA A 140 -31.70 15.89 17.51
C ALA A 140 -30.73 15.83 16.32
N ILE A 141 -29.46 16.22 16.52
CA ILE A 141 -28.42 16.10 15.48
C ILE A 141 -28.14 14.62 15.17
N VAL A 142 -28.03 13.78 16.20
CA VAL A 142 -27.80 12.35 15.99
C VAL A 142 -28.99 11.70 15.30
N GLU A 143 -30.22 12.00 15.70
CA GLU A 143 -31.43 11.47 15.07
C GLU A 143 -31.47 11.78 13.57
N ASP A 144 -31.23 13.04 13.18
CA ASP A 144 -31.12 13.45 11.77
C ASP A 144 -30.00 12.71 11.03
N LEU A 145 -28.84 12.56 11.66
CA LEU A 145 -27.70 11.89 11.04
C LEU A 145 -27.90 10.38 10.88
N LEU A 146 -28.58 9.73 11.83
CA LEU A 146 -28.96 8.31 11.71
C LEU A 146 -29.84 8.09 10.48
N GLU A 147 -30.83 8.96 10.25
CA GLU A 147 -31.68 8.88 9.07
C GLU A 147 -30.88 9.05 7.76
N ARG A 148 -29.94 9.99 7.72
CA ARG A 148 -29.06 10.19 6.54
C ARG A 148 -28.18 8.98 6.23
N VAL A 149 -27.70 8.27 7.26
CA VAL A 149 -26.93 7.04 7.06
C VAL A 149 -27.82 5.80 6.86
N GLY A 150 -29.14 5.96 6.74
CA GLY A 150 -30.09 4.89 6.44
C GLY A 150 -30.47 4.03 7.65
N LEU A 151 -30.45 4.59 8.86
CA LEU A 151 -30.93 4.01 10.11
C LEU A 151 -32.16 4.78 10.63
N ASP A 152 -32.89 4.23 11.59
CA ASP A 152 -34.06 4.92 12.17
C ASP A 152 -33.63 5.89 13.29
N ALA A 153 -34.21 7.08 13.38
CA ALA A 153 -33.95 7.99 14.51
C ALA A 153 -34.18 7.35 15.90
N ALA A 154 -35.15 6.43 15.98
CA ALA A 154 -35.46 5.66 17.19
C ALA A 154 -34.32 4.71 17.62
N ASP A 155 -33.36 4.42 16.72
CA ASP A 155 -32.23 3.56 17.01
C ASP A 155 -31.27 4.16 18.03
N THR A 156 -31.32 5.48 18.27
CA THR A 156 -30.53 6.18 19.31
C THR A 156 -30.54 5.49 20.68
N ASP A 157 -31.66 4.86 21.04
CA ASP A 157 -31.82 4.20 22.34
C ASP A 157 -31.31 2.74 22.37
N ARG A 158 -30.92 2.17 21.23
CA ARG A 158 -30.39 0.80 21.15
C ARG A 158 -28.91 0.73 21.52
N TYR A 159 -28.43 -0.48 21.77
CA TYR A 159 -27.03 -0.80 22.05
C TYR A 159 -26.34 -1.39 20.82
N PRO A 160 -25.01 -1.26 20.68
CA PRO A 160 -24.26 -1.75 19.52
C PRO A 160 -24.48 -3.23 19.16
N HIS A 161 -24.70 -4.09 20.15
CA HIS A 161 -24.92 -5.52 19.93
C HIS A 161 -26.28 -5.86 19.28
N GLU A 162 -27.17 -4.88 19.17
CA GLU A 162 -28.48 -5.03 18.52
C GLU A 162 -28.43 -4.76 17.02
N PHE A 163 -27.27 -4.39 16.47
CA PHE A 163 -27.06 -4.04 15.06
C PHE A 163 -26.22 -5.10 14.33
N SER A 164 -26.49 -5.27 13.04
CA SER A 164 -25.62 -5.98 12.11
C SER A 164 -24.30 -5.22 11.88
N ASP A 165 -23.28 -5.89 11.36
CA ASP A 165 -21.97 -5.26 11.15
C ASP A 165 -22.04 -4.11 10.11
N GLY A 166 -22.92 -4.24 9.09
CA GLY A 166 -23.20 -3.15 8.16
C GLY A 166 -23.86 -1.94 8.82
N GLU A 167 -24.83 -2.16 9.72
CA GLU A 167 -25.45 -1.07 10.49
C GLU A 167 -24.46 -0.44 11.47
N LYS A 168 -23.58 -1.22 12.11
CA LYS A 168 -22.49 -0.67 12.94
C LYS A 168 -21.51 0.16 12.10
N GLN A 169 -21.24 -0.22 10.86
CA GLN A 169 -20.42 0.59 9.96
C GLN A 169 -21.10 1.93 9.64
N ARG A 170 -22.42 1.93 9.39
CA ARG A 170 -23.21 3.17 9.23
C ARG A 170 -23.14 4.05 10.47
N LEU A 171 -23.24 3.45 11.67
CA LEU A 171 -23.06 4.15 12.94
C LEU A 171 -21.65 4.75 13.07
N ALA A 172 -20.60 4.02 12.67
CA ALA A 172 -19.22 4.51 12.71
C ALA A 172 -19.02 5.72 11.77
N ILE A 173 -19.60 5.65 10.57
CA ILE A 173 -19.64 6.77 9.61
C ILE A 173 -20.39 7.97 10.22
N ALA A 174 -21.59 7.75 10.78
CA ALA A 174 -22.35 8.80 11.46
C ALA A 174 -21.54 9.45 12.58
N ARG A 175 -20.86 8.66 13.43
CA ARG A 175 -20.03 9.18 14.51
C ARG A 175 -18.88 10.07 14.00
N ALA A 176 -18.28 9.74 12.86
CA ALA A 176 -17.28 10.62 12.23
C ALA A 176 -17.91 11.91 11.69
N LEU A 177 -19.06 11.83 11.01
CA LEU A 177 -19.69 12.99 10.36
C LEU A 177 -20.36 13.97 11.34
N VAL A 178 -20.70 13.53 12.55
CA VAL A 178 -21.51 14.32 13.49
C VAL A 178 -20.91 15.69 13.83
N VAL A 179 -19.59 15.86 13.69
CA VAL A 179 -18.88 17.11 13.96
C VAL A 179 -18.61 17.98 12.74
N ASP A 180 -19.12 17.57 11.57
CA ASP A 180 -18.96 18.22 10.26
C ASP A 180 -17.47 18.35 9.86
N PRO A 181 -16.78 17.21 9.59
CA PRO A 181 -15.35 17.21 9.30
C PRO A 181 -15.04 17.58 7.84
N ASP A 182 -13.86 18.15 7.60
CA ASP A 182 -13.37 18.43 6.24
C ASP A 182 -12.64 17.23 5.62
N LEU A 183 -12.09 16.33 6.45
CA LEU A 183 -11.42 15.11 6.02
C LEU A 183 -11.84 13.91 6.87
N VAL A 184 -12.23 12.83 6.19
CA VAL A 184 -12.40 11.51 6.80
C VAL A 184 -11.27 10.59 6.33
N VAL A 185 -10.62 9.92 7.27
CA VAL A 185 -9.73 8.80 6.99
C VAL A 185 -10.53 7.53 7.20
N ALA A 186 -10.80 6.79 6.14
CA ALA A 186 -11.53 5.54 6.20
C ALA A 186 -10.56 4.38 6.03
N ASP A 187 -10.21 3.73 7.15
CA ASP A 187 -9.23 2.64 7.16
C ASP A 187 -9.92 1.30 6.96
N GLU A 188 -9.85 0.74 5.76
CA GLU A 188 -10.50 -0.51 5.36
C GLU A 188 -11.98 -0.63 5.76
N PRO A 189 -12.83 0.39 5.46
CA PRO A 189 -14.19 0.52 6.00
C PRO A 189 -15.19 -0.55 5.53
N THR A 190 -14.75 -1.48 4.68
CA THR A 190 -15.60 -2.55 4.12
C THR A 190 -14.97 -3.94 4.16
N SER A 191 -13.83 -4.10 4.82
CA SER A 191 -13.04 -5.35 4.83
C SER A 191 -13.80 -6.52 5.48
N ALA A 192 -14.53 -6.27 6.56
CA ALA A 192 -15.28 -7.28 7.30
C ALA A 192 -16.71 -7.53 6.77
N LEU A 193 -17.11 -6.89 5.67
CA LEU A 193 -18.50 -6.88 5.19
C LEU A 193 -18.69 -7.80 3.98
N ASP A 194 -19.87 -8.40 3.85
CA ASP A 194 -20.24 -9.14 2.65
C ASP A 194 -20.34 -8.23 1.42
N ALA A 195 -20.28 -8.81 0.22
CA ALA A 195 -20.20 -8.06 -1.03
C ALA A 195 -21.39 -7.10 -1.27
N ARG A 196 -22.59 -7.45 -0.80
CA ARG A 196 -23.77 -6.59 -0.95
C ARG A 196 -23.68 -5.41 0.02
N VAL A 197 -23.42 -5.68 1.29
CA VAL A 197 -23.28 -4.64 2.32
C VAL A 197 -22.11 -3.70 1.99
N LYS A 198 -20.98 -4.23 1.52
CA LYS A 198 -19.85 -3.43 1.00
C LYS A 198 -20.31 -2.41 -0.05
N SER A 199 -21.10 -2.85 -1.03
CA SER A 199 -21.62 -1.96 -2.08
C SER A 199 -22.54 -0.86 -1.52
N ASP A 200 -23.40 -1.23 -0.55
CA ASP A 200 -24.30 -0.28 0.10
C ASP A 200 -23.53 0.76 0.94
N ILE A 201 -22.44 0.37 1.61
CA ILE A 201 -21.58 1.29 2.37
C ILE A 201 -20.79 2.23 1.44
N LEU A 202 -20.29 1.74 0.30
CA LEU A 202 -19.59 2.58 -0.67
C LEU A 202 -20.53 3.62 -1.30
N ALA A 203 -21.76 3.23 -1.61
CA ALA A 203 -22.78 4.16 -2.08
C ALA A 203 -23.07 5.25 -1.03
N LEU A 204 -23.23 4.84 0.23
CA LEU A 204 -23.41 5.78 1.35
C LEU A 204 -22.23 6.75 1.48
N LEU A 205 -20.98 6.25 1.44
CA LEU A 205 -19.79 7.10 1.54
C LEU A 205 -19.73 8.13 0.39
N GLU A 206 -20.11 7.75 -0.84
CA GLU A 206 -20.15 8.68 -1.98
C GLU A 206 -21.27 9.72 -1.82
N GLU A 207 -22.43 9.33 -1.31
CA GLU A 207 -23.54 10.24 -1.02
C GLU A 207 -23.13 11.25 0.06
N VAL A 208 -22.59 10.77 1.17
CA VAL A 208 -22.06 11.58 2.28
C VAL A 208 -20.97 12.53 1.78
N ARG A 209 -20.00 12.03 1.02
CA ARG A 209 -18.91 12.85 0.48
C ARG A 209 -19.44 14.06 -0.28
N ARG A 210 -20.48 13.87 -1.10
CA ARG A 210 -21.10 14.93 -1.90
C ARG A 210 -21.99 15.85 -1.07
N GLU A 211 -22.74 15.31 -0.11
CA GLU A 211 -23.67 16.09 0.71
C GLU A 211 -22.95 16.97 1.73
N PHE A 212 -21.88 16.46 2.34
CA PHE A 212 -21.10 17.14 3.38
C PHE A 212 -19.84 17.85 2.84
N ASP A 213 -19.59 17.77 1.52
CA ASP A 213 -18.38 18.33 0.87
C ASP A 213 -17.07 17.89 1.54
N VAL A 214 -17.06 16.66 2.08
CA VAL A 214 -15.95 16.12 2.86
C VAL A 214 -14.92 15.46 1.95
N SER A 215 -13.64 15.64 2.26
CA SER A 215 -12.54 14.95 1.58
C SER A 215 -12.32 13.58 2.20
N LEU A 216 -11.75 12.64 1.44
CA LEU A 216 -11.62 11.26 1.91
C LEU A 216 -10.23 10.69 1.61
N LEU A 217 -9.55 10.18 2.64
CA LEU A 217 -8.46 9.23 2.49
C LEU A 217 -9.05 7.82 2.64
N PHE A 218 -9.17 7.09 1.54
CA PHE A 218 -9.75 5.75 1.51
C PHE A 218 -8.66 4.69 1.47
N VAL A 219 -8.42 4.01 2.59
CA VAL A 219 -7.43 2.94 2.68
C VAL A 219 -8.10 1.60 2.40
N SER A 220 -7.54 0.82 1.48
CA SER A 220 -8.11 -0.48 1.09
C SER A 220 -7.05 -1.41 0.52
N HIS A 221 -7.27 -2.71 0.66
CA HIS A 221 -6.56 -3.73 -0.13
C HIS A 221 -7.38 -4.18 -1.37
N ASP A 222 -8.65 -3.77 -1.47
CA ASP A 222 -9.55 -4.06 -2.59
C ASP A 222 -9.43 -2.96 -3.65
N ILE A 223 -8.71 -3.28 -4.73
CA ILE A 223 -8.41 -2.34 -5.82
C ILE A 223 -9.65 -2.01 -6.64
N ASP A 224 -10.57 -2.96 -6.82
CA ASP A 224 -11.79 -2.75 -7.59
C ASP A 224 -12.71 -1.72 -6.93
N VAL A 225 -12.70 -1.66 -5.61
CA VAL A 225 -13.38 -0.61 -4.85
C VAL A 225 -12.72 0.73 -5.12
N VAL A 226 -11.39 0.83 -4.99
CA VAL A 226 -10.65 2.09 -5.22
C VAL A 226 -10.82 2.59 -6.65
N ARG A 227 -10.76 1.70 -7.64
CA ARG A 227 -10.99 1.98 -9.06
C ARG A 227 -12.33 2.68 -9.33
N ARG A 228 -13.38 2.32 -8.58
CA ARG A 228 -14.74 2.84 -8.76
C ARG A 228 -15.03 4.10 -7.94
N PHE A 229 -14.27 4.33 -6.87
CA PHE A 229 -14.63 5.26 -5.82
C PHE A 229 -13.65 6.43 -5.65
N CYS A 230 -12.36 6.23 -5.95
CA CYS A 230 -11.32 7.24 -5.73
C CYS A 230 -10.96 8.01 -7.01
N ASP A 231 -10.70 9.30 -6.89
CA ASP A 231 -10.23 10.17 -7.99
C ASP A 231 -8.76 9.93 -8.32
N ARG A 232 -7.94 9.82 -7.27
CA ARG A 232 -6.50 9.52 -7.32
C ARG A 232 -6.18 8.37 -6.38
N VAL A 233 -5.07 7.69 -6.64
CA VAL A 233 -4.60 6.57 -5.84
C VAL A 233 -3.08 6.64 -5.64
N ALA A 234 -2.63 6.19 -4.46
CA ALA A 234 -1.25 5.83 -4.19
C ALA A 234 -1.14 4.34 -3.87
N VAL A 235 -0.14 3.70 -4.47
CA VAL A 235 0.20 2.29 -4.27
C VAL A 235 1.38 2.22 -3.32
N MET A 236 1.20 1.54 -2.19
CA MET A 236 2.17 1.44 -1.10
C MET A 236 2.72 0.01 -0.99
N TYR A 237 4.05 -0.10 -0.97
CA TYR A 237 4.77 -1.35 -0.80
C TYR A 237 5.86 -1.20 0.25
N LEU A 238 5.87 -2.07 1.27
CA LEU A 238 6.84 -2.08 2.37
C LEU A 238 7.20 -0.67 2.87
N GLY A 239 6.23 0.13 3.29
CA GLY A 239 6.49 1.45 3.87
C GLY A 239 6.65 2.61 2.89
N GLU A 240 6.68 2.36 1.58
CA GLU A 240 6.94 3.39 0.57
C GLU A 240 5.80 3.51 -0.44
N ILE A 241 5.53 4.73 -0.94
CA ILE A 241 4.68 4.89 -2.13
C ILE A 241 5.54 4.62 -3.38
N VAL A 242 5.16 3.61 -4.14
CA VAL A 242 5.90 3.20 -5.36
C VAL A 242 5.31 3.79 -6.64
N GLU A 243 4.03 4.14 -6.63
CA GLU A 243 3.32 4.75 -7.75
C GLU A 243 2.13 5.54 -7.21
N ARG A 244 1.88 6.76 -7.72
CA ARG A 244 0.65 7.51 -7.38
C ARG A 244 0.22 8.42 -8.52
N GLY A 245 -1.08 8.66 -8.67
CA GLY A 245 -1.63 9.48 -9.76
C GLY A 245 -3.15 9.35 -9.90
N PRO A 246 -3.74 9.86 -11.00
CA PRO A 246 -5.15 9.62 -11.31
C PRO A 246 -5.46 8.13 -11.33
N THR A 247 -6.55 7.73 -10.67
CA THR A 247 -6.89 6.31 -10.47
C THR A 247 -6.91 5.52 -11.77
N HIS A 248 -7.53 6.08 -12.82
CA HIS A 248 -7.60 5.44 -14.13
C HIS A 248 -6.20 5.25 -14.75
N ARG A 249 -5.27 6.21 -14.60
CA ARG A 249 -3.90 6.04 -15.13
C ARG A 249 -3.14 4.95 -14.40
N VAL A 250 -3.16 4.98 -13.06
CA VAL A 250 -2.41 4.04 -12.22
C VAL A 250 -2.96 2.61 -12.37
N LEU A 251 -4.27 2.44 -12.45
CA LEU A 251 -4.88 1.11 -12.44
C LEU A 251 -5.17 0.54 -13.84
N ASP A 252 -5.27 1.35 -14.90
CA ASP A 252 -5.47 0.86 -16.28
C ASP A 252 -4.16 0.66 -17.04
N ALA A 253 -3.14 1.44 -16.71
CA ALA A 253 -1.82 1.39 -17.32
C ALA A 253 -0.76 1.57 -16.22
N PRO A 254 -0.61 0.61 -15.30
CA PRO A 254 0.38 0.69 -14.22
C PRO A 254 1.79 0.89 -14.78
N ALA A 255 2.58 1.76 -14.14
CA ALA A 255 3.97 2.01 -14.52
C ALA A 255 4.97 1.25 -13.65
N HIS A 256 4.60 0.95 -12.40
CA HIS A 256 5.44 0.18 -11.48
C HIS A 256 5.11 -1.31 -11.56
N PRO A 257 6.10 -2.23 -11.69
CA PRO A 257 5.85 -3.67 -11.76
C PRO A 257 5.08 -4.25 -10.57
N TYR A 258 5.24 -3.67 -9.37
CA TYR A 258 4.40 -4.02 -8.22
C TYR A 258 2.91 -3.74 -8.46
N THR A 259 2.56 -2.61 -9.07
CA THR A 259 1.16 -2.27 -9.37
C THR A 259 0.57 -3.25 -10.38
N GLU A 260 1.35 -3.65 -11.40
CA GLU A 260 0.98 -4.71 -12.35
C GLU A 260 0.68 -6.04 -11.62
N VAL A 261 1.62 -6.51 -10.79
CA VAL A 261 1.45 -7.74 -10.00
C VAL A 261 0.24 -7.66 -9.05
N LEU A 262 0.04 -6.50 -8.43
CA LEU A 262 -1.07 -6.28 -7.49
C LEU A 262 -2.43 -6.38 -8.21
N LEU A 263 -2.53 -5.86 -9.43
CA LEU A 263 -3.73 -5.94 -10.27
C LEU A 263 -4.00 -7.36 -10.78
N ASP A 264 -2.96 -8.06 -11.24
CA ASP A 264 -3.06 -9.43 -11.78
C ASP A 264 -3.31 -10.49 -10.70
N SER A 265 -3.12 -10.13 -9.44
CA SER A 265 -3.51 -10.97 -8.29
C SER A 265 -5.03 -11.07 -8.12
N VAL A 266 -5.82 -10.23 -8.79
CA VAL A 266 -7.29 -10.31 -8.84
C VAL A 266 -7.70 -11.28 -9.94
N PRO A 267 -8.37 -12.41 -9.63
CA PRO A 267 -8.70 -13.42 -10.64
C PRO A 267 -9.60 -12.85 -11.74
N SER A 268 -9.14 -12.92 -12.99
CA SER A 268 -9.98 -12.65 -14.16
C SER A 268 -11.10 -13.69 -14.26
N LEU A 269 -12.33 -13.23 -14.49
CA LEU A 269 -13.47 -14.12 -14.78
C LEU A 269 -13.43 -14.65 -16.22
N ASP A 270 -12.51 -14.16 -17.05
CA ASP A 270 -12.29 -14.65 -18.40
C ASP A 270 -11.30 -15.84 -18.38
N PRO A 271 -11.75 -17.08 -18.66
CA PRO A 271 -10.87 -18.25 -18.68
C PRO A 271 -9.86 -18.25 -19.84
N SER A 272 -9.95 -17.29 -20.77
CA SER A 272 -8.96 -17.09 -21.83
C SER A 272 -7.82 -16.14 -21.44
N ASP A 273 -7.95 -15.47 -20.30
CA ASP A 273 -6.94 -14.59 -19.75
C ASP A 273 -5.76 -15.40 -19.20
N ARG A 274 -4.67 -15.42 -19.97
CA ARG A 274 -3.44 -16.16 -19.67
C ARG A 274 -2.28 -15.25 -19.30
N SER A 275 -2.45 -13.93 -19.29
CA SER A 275 -1.37 -12.97 -19.06
C SER A 275 -1.29 -12.52 -17.61
N LEU A 276 -1.20 -13.48 -16.68
CA LEU A 276 -0.94 -13.15 -15.28
C LEU A 276 0.54 -12.82 -15.13
N VAL A 277 0.88 -11.55 -14.90
CA VAL A 277 2.20 -11.14 -14.43
C VAL A 277 2.35 -11.66 -13.01
N ARG A 278 3.13 -12.73 -12.85
CA ARG A 278 3.41 -13.31 -11.53
C ARG A 278 4.65 -12.67 -10.92
N PRO A 279 4.67 -12.45 -9.60
CA PRO A 279 5.90 -12.07 -8.94
C PRO A 279 6.93 -13.21 -9.06
N LEU A 280 8.21 -12.87 -8.95
CA LEU A 280 9.29 -13.87 -8.90
C LEU A 280 9.15 -14.81 -7.69
N THR A 281 8.52 -14.33 -6.61
CA THR A 281 8.17 -15.13 -5.43
C THR A 281 6.90 -14.61 -4.77
N ASP A 282 6.14 -15.52 -4.17
CA ASP A 282 4.94 -15.20 -3.41
C ASP A 282 5.24 -14.70 -1.97
N THR A 283 6.50 -14.81 -1.51
CA THR A 283 6.87 -14.42 -0.14
C THR A 283 7.11 -12.92 -0.02
N ILE A 284 6.35 -12.25 0.86
CA ILE A 284 6.57 -10.84 1.20
C ILE A 284 7.78 -10.74 2.15
N PRO A 285 8.80 -9.91 1.86
CA PRO A 285 9.94 -9.70 2.74
C PRO A 285 9.53 -9.18 4.13
N ASP A 286 10.33 -9.48 5.15
CA ASP A 286 10.12 -8.98 6.51
C ASP A 286 10.32 -7.45 6.54
N PRO A 287 9.31 -6.65 6.96
CA PRO A 287 9.47 -5.20 7.14
C PRO A 287 10.53 -4.78 8.17
N ALA A 288 10.96 -5.70 9.04
CA ALA A 288 12.07 -5.51 9.98
C ALA A 288 13.45 -5.55 9.31
N ASP A 289 13.56 -6.24 8.18
CA ASP A 289 14.78 -6.40 7.38
C ASP A 289 14.45 -6.22 5.89
N PRO A 290 14.12 -4.99 5.46
CA PRO A 290 13.68 -4.74 4.10
C PRO A 290 14.82 -5.01 3.10
N PRO A 291 14.52 -5.47 1.88
CA PRO A 291 15.53 -5.71 0.86
C PRO A 291 16.35 -4.45 0.55
N SER A 292 17.62 -4.63 0.15
CA SER A 292 18.50 -3.53 -0.22
C SER A 292 18.06 -2.86 -1.52
N GLY A 293 18.42 -1.60 -1.72
CA GLY A 293 18.05 -0.87 -2.95
C GLY A 293 16.53 -0.71 -3.12
N CYS A 294 15.98 -1.24 -4.21
CA CYS A 294 14.55 -1.26 -4.50
C CYS A 294 13.85 -2.34 -3.67
N ARG A 295 12.99 -1.95 -2.73
CA ARG A 295 12.31 -2.90 -1.82
C ARG A 295 11.57 -4.05 -2.52
N PHE A 296 11.10 -3.85 -3.77
CA PHE A 296 10.36 -4.85 -4.53
C PHE A 296 11.26 -5.81 -5.36
N HIS A 297 12.58 -5.60 -5.41
CA HIS A 297 13.46 -6.33 -6.34
C HIS A 297 13.40 -7.85 -6.19
N THR A 298 13.17 -8.36 -4.98
CA THR A 298 13.09 -9.81 -4.69
C THR A 298 11.86 -10.47 -5.32
N ARG A 299 10.83 -9.68 -5.66
CA ARG A 299 9.56 -10.14 -6.25
C ARG A 299 9.33 -9.59 -7.66
N CYS A 300 10.16 -8.65 -8.11
CA CYS A 300 9.93 -7.88 -9.33
C CYS A 300 10.18 -8.71 -10.59
N PRO A 301 9.17 -8.99 -11.43
CA PRO A 301 9.37 -9.72 -12.69
C PRO A 301 10.14 -8.89 -13.73
N ALA A 302 10.22 -7.58 -13.55
CA ALA A 302 10.89 -6.64 -14.44
C ALA A 302 12.12 -5.98 -13.76
N ILE A 303 12.94 -6.80 -13.10
CA ILE A 303 14.16 -6.34 -12.43
C ILE A 303 15.19 -5.82 -13.44
N VAL A 304 15.83 -4.68 -13.13
CA VAL A 304 16.82 -4.05 -14.00
C VAL A 304 18.19 -4.72 -13.81
N GLY A 305 18.71 -5.27 -14.90
CA GLY A 305 20.01 -5.92 -14.95
C GLY A 305 21.19 -4.95 -14.96
N PRO A 306 22.41 -5.47 -14.82
CA PRO A 306 23.64 -4.69 -14.92
C PRO A 306 23.86 -4.20 -16.37
N GLU A 307 24.50 -3.04 -16.52
CA GLU A 307 24.73 -2.38 -17.84
C GLU A 307 25.57 -3.23 -18.79
N GLU A 308 26.36 -4.16 -18.25
CA GLU A 308 27.23 -5.06 -18.99
C GLU A 308 26.46 -6.15 -19.77
N LEU A 309 25.16 -6.33 -19.52
CA LEU A 309 24.34 -7.37 -20.14
C LEU A 309 23.22 -6.78 -21.01
N SER A 310 23.05 -7.33 -22.21
CA SER A 310 21.84 -7.05 -23.01
C SER A 310 20.58 -7.55 -22.30
N ALA A 311 19.43 -6.89 -22.52
CA ALA A 311 18.14 -7.27 -21.91
C ALA A 311 17.79 -8.74 -22.09
N ALA A 312 17.95 -9.28 -23.30
CA ALA A 312 17.63 -10.67 -23.61
C ALA A 312 18.58 -11.66 -22.89
N THR A 313 19.84 -11.28 -22.67
CA THR A 313 20.77 -12.09 -21.87
C THR A 313 20.42 -12.02 -20.40
N TRP A 314 20.13 -10.81 -19.89
CA TRP A 314 19.72 -10.61 -18.50
C TRP A 314 18.46 -11.37 -18.14
N GLU A 315 17.40 -11.33 -18.95
CA GLU A 315 16.13 -12.02 -18.68
C GLU A 315 16.33 -13.51 -18.38
N ARG A 316 17.15 -14.19 -19.21
CA ARG A 316 17.47 -15.61 -19.04
C ARG A 316 18.33 -15.88 -17.81
N LEU A 317 19.34 -15.06 -17.57
CA LEU A 317 20.22 -15.20 -16.40
C LEU A 317 19.51 -14.85 -15.09
N ALA A 318 18.62 -13.86 -15.09
CA ALA A 318 17.78 -13.49 -13.96
C ALA A 318 16.79 -14.61 -13.63
N SER A 319 16.09 -15.17 -14.63
CA SER A 319 15.22 -16.32 -14.42
C SER A 319 15.98 -17.49 -13.79
N PHE A 320 17.16 -17.83 -14.31
CA PHE A 320 18.00 -18.88 -13.71
C PHE A 320 18.38 -18.55 -12.27
N ARG A 321 18.90 -17.35 -12.02
CA ARG A 321 19.31 -16.89 -10.69
C ARG A 321 18.18 -16.97 -9.67
N PHE A 322 17.03 -16.39 -9.96
CA PHE A 322 15.93 -16.33 -8.99
C PHE A 322 15.32 -17.71 -8.73
N THR A 323 15.17 -18.55 -9.75
CA THR A 323 14.70 -19.94 -9.56
C THR A 323 15.66 -20.76 -8.68
N VAL A 324 16.97 -20.56 -8.83
CA VAL A 324 17.98 -21.20 -7.97
C VAL A 324 17.92 -20.64 -6.54
N GLN A 325 17.77 -19.33 -6.39
CA GLN A 325 17.69 -18.67 -5.08
C GLN A 325 16.45 -19.07 -4.27
N THR A 326 15.30 -19.26 -4.92
CA THR A 326 14.07 -19.71 -4.24
C THR A 326 14.06 -21.21 -3.97
N GLY A 327 14.87 -21.98 -4.71
CA GLY A 327 14.86 -23.45 -4.66
C GLY A 327 13.66 -24.09 -5.36
N GLU A 328 12.81 -23.31 -6.03
CA GLU A 328 11.65 -23.80 -6.79
C GLU A 328 12.06 -24.31 -8.17
N LEU A 329 12.96 -25.30 -8.18
CA LEU A 329 13.55 -25.82 -9.41
C LEU A 329 12.50 -26.53 -10.30
N PRO A 330 12.62 -26.43 -11.63
CA PRO A 330 11.79 -27.21 -12.55
C PRO A 330 11.88 -28.70 -12.24
N ALA A 331 10.79 -29.46 -12.44
CA ALA A 331 10.75 -30.89 -12.16
C ALA A 331 11.82 -31.73 -12.89
N SER A 332 12.41 -31.19 -13.96
CA SER A 332 13.54 -31.79 -14.69
C SER A 332 14.89 -31.66 -13.99
N ILE A 333 14.98 -30.84 -12.93
CA ILE A 333 16.18 -30.64 -12.12
C ILE A 333 15.94 -31.29 -10.75
N ASP A 334 16.28 -32.56 -10.63
CA ASP A 334 16.25 -33.29 -9.35
C ASP A 334 17.64 -33.24 -8.71
N LEU A 335 17.78 -32.56 -7.57
CA LEU A 335 19.07 -32.45 -6.88
C LEU A 335 19.50 -33.76 -6.18
N ALA A 336 18.58 -34.71 -5.98
CA ALA A 336 18.91 -36.03 -5.44
C ALA A 336 19.54 -36.96 -6.50
N ASP A 337 19.29 -36.69 -7.78
CA ASP A 337 19.93 -37.32 -8.95
C ASP A 337 20.33 -36.22 -9.94
N PRO A 338 21.39 -35.44 -9.61
CA PRO A 338 21.65 -34.17 -10.26
C PRO A 338 21.93 -34.35 -11.76
N PRO A 339 21.26 -33.57 -12.63
CA PRO A 339 21.44 -33.67 -14.07
C PRO A 339 22.81 -33.14 -14.51
N ASP A 340 23.24 -33.51 -15.71
CA ASP A 340 24.48 -32.97 -16.27
C ASP A 340 24.37 -31.47 -16.59
N ARG A 341 25.53 -30.82 -16.73
CA ARG A 341 25.62 -29.38 -17.01
C ARG A 341 24.90 -28.97 -18.30
N ALA A 342 24.88 -29.83 -19.31
CA ALA A 342 24.24 -29.55 -20.58
C ALA A 342 22.72 -29.49 -20.43
N THR A 343 22.15 -30.39 -19.62
CA THR A 343 20.73 -30.43 -19.28
C THR A 343 20.32 -29.19 -18.50
N ILE A 344 21.09 -28.80 -17.47
CA ILE A 344 20.82 -27.57 -16.69
C ILE A 344 20.79 -26.35 -17.61
N ARG A 345 21.82 -26.18 -18.45
CA ARG A 345 21.87 -25.06 -19.42
C ARG A 345 20.69 -25.05 -20.37
N SER A 346 20.27 -26.22 -20.86
CA SER A 346 19.13 -26.33 -21.77
C SER A 346 17.79 -26.04 -21.08
N VAL A 347 17.61 -26.46 -19.82
CA VAL A 347 16.36 -26.26 -19.07
C VAL A 347 16.13 -24.78 -18.77
N PHE A 348 17.19 -24.06 -18.44
CA PHE A 348 17.14 -22.62 -18.14
C PHE A 348 17.40 -21.72 -19.36
N ASP A 349 17.49 -22.28 -20.57
CA ASP A 349 17.83 -21.57 -21.81
C ASP A 349 19.07 -20.66 -21.67
N LEU A 350 20.12 -21.15 -21.00
CA LEU A 350 21.29 -20.32 -20.70
C LEU A 350 22.04 -19.91 -21.98
N PRO A 351 22.48 -18.64 -22.09
CA PRO A 351 23.21 -18.16 -23.25
C PRO A 351 24.52 -18.93 -23.46
N GLY A 352 24.83 -19.22 -24.72
CA GLY A 352 26.05 -19.95 -25.09
C GLY A 352 27.34 -19.12 -24.96
N ALA A 353 27.23 -17.80 -24.94
CA ALA A 353 28.33 -16.87 -24.70
C ALA A 353 27.80 -15.68 -23.88
N ILE A 354 28.60 -15.25 -22.91
CA ILE A 354 28.38 -14.04 -22.10
C ILE A 354 29.65 -13.20 -22.28
N ASP A 355 29.50 -11.92 -22.62
CA ASP A 355 30.62 -11.06 -22.99
C ASP A 355 31.52 -10.72 -21.79
N ASP A 356 30.94 -10.62 -20.59
CA ASP A 356 31.69 -10.42 -19.36
C ASP A 356 32.25 -11.76 -18.83
N GLU A 357 33.58 -11.84 -18.72
CA GLU A 357 34.32 -13.04 -18.31
C GLU A 357 33.99 -13.46 -16.87
N ALA A 358 33.85 -12.51 -15.95
CA ALA A 358 33.56 -12.82 -14.55
C ALA A 358 32.12 -13.34 -14.38
N ILE A 359 31.17 -12.79 -15.12
CA ILE A 359 29.80 -13.30 -15.16
C ILE A 359 29.77 -14.69 -15.80
N ALA A 360 30.48 -14.90 -16.91
CA ALA A 360 30.55 -16.20 -17.59
C ALA A 360 31.09 -17.30 -16.66
N GLU A 361 32.21 -17.05 -15.99
CA GLU A 361 32.81 -17.98 -15.03
C GLU A 361 31.87 -18.25 -13.84
N GLY A 362 31.23 -17.22 -13.30
CA GLY A 362 30.30 -17.37 -12.19
C GLY A 362 29.05 -18.19 -12.52
N VAL A 363 28.49 -18.00 -13.72
CA VAL A 363 27.36 -18.80 -14.22
C VAL A 363 27.79 -20.25 -14.43
N ASP A 364 28.98 -20.49 -14.98
CA ASP A 364 29.54 -21.83 -15.15
C ASP A 364 29.76 -22.54 -13.82
N ASP A 365 30.27 -21.83 -12.83
CA ASP A 365 30.47 -22.33 -11.46
C ASP A 365 29.13 -22.67 -10.78
N ALA A 366 28.09 -21.87 -10.99
CA ALA A 366 26.76 -22.14 -10.45
C ALA A 366 26.12 -23.37 -11.10
N VAL A 367 26.23 -23.50 -12.43
CA VAL A 367 25.79 -24.71 -13.16
C VAL A 367 26.55 -25.94 -12.68
N ALA A 368 27.86 -25.82 -12.41
CA ALA A 368 28.65 -26.90 -11.85
C ALA A 368 28.18 -27.27 -10.44
N ALA A 369 27.88 -26.30 -9.58
CA ALA A 369 27.39 -26.54 -8.23
C ALA A 369 26.03 -27.27 -8.22
N LEU A 370 25.09 -26.89 -9.10
CA LEU A 370 23.83 -27.62 -9.27
C LEU A 370 24.04 -29.06 -9.76
N ALA A 371 24.98 -29.27 -10.69
CA ALA A 371 25.34 -30.61 -11.16
C ALA A 371 26.01 -31.48 -10.06
N ASP A 372 26.54 -30.84 -9.02
CA ASP A 372 27.06 -31.49 -7.82
C ASP A 372 25.98 -31.64 -6.71
N GLY A 373 24.75 -31.17 -6.94
CA GLY A 373 23.64 -31.18 -5.98
C GLY A 373 23.70 -30.08 -4.91
N ASP A 374 24.56 -29.08 -5.09
CA ASP A 374 24.82 -28.00 -4.11
C ASP A 374 24.06 -26.72 -4.48
N LEU A 375 22.80 -26.65 -4.07
CA LEU A 375 21.91 -25.52 -4.33
C LEU A 375 22.41 -24.23 -3.68
N ASP A 376 22.87 -24.31 -2.43
CA ASP A 376 23.31 -23.16 -1.64
C ASP A 376 24.51 -22.50 -2.32
N ARG A 377 25.52 -23.29 -2.72
CA ARG A 377 26.68 -22.76 -3.46
C ARG A 377 26.28 -22.16 -4.81
N ALA A 378 25.36 -22.77 -5.53
CA ALA A 378 24.88 -22.21 -6.80
C ALA A 378 24.20 -20.85 -6.59
N SER A 379 23.33 -20.76 -5.58
CA SER A 379 22.63 -19.54 -5.18
C SER A 379 23.60 -18.42 -4.79
N GLU A 380 24.58 -18.72 -3.93
CA GLU A 380 25.62 -17.76 -3.50
C GLU A 380 26.44 -17.25 -4.69
N ARG A 381 26.83 -18.14 -5.62
CA ARG A 381 27.61 -17.77 -6.80
C ARG A 381 26.85 -16.82 -7.71
N LEU A 382 25.59 -17.15 -8.04
CA LEU A 382 24.74 -16.31 -8.89
C LEU A 382 24.47 -14.96 -8.25
N ALA A 383 24.21 -14.92 -6.94
CA ALA A 383 24.04 -13.67 -6.21
C ALA A 383 25.28 -12.76 -6.28
N ALA A 384 26.47 -13.35 -6.26
CA ALA A 384 27.73 -12.61 -6.28
C ALA A 384 28.09 -12.05 -7.67
N VAL A 385 27.82 -12.79 -8.74
CA VAL A 385 28.25 -12.40 -10.10
C VAL A 385 27.19 -11.70 -10.93
N LEU A 386 25.91 -11.79 -10.55
CA LEU A 386 24.80 -11.18 -11.29
C LEU A 386 24.03 -10.16 -10.43
N PRO A 387 24.69 -9.15 -9.84
CA PRO A 387 23.96 -8.17 -9.06
C PRO A 387 23.08 -7.32 -9.98
N SER A 388 21.83 -7.09 -9.56
CA SER A 388 20.93 -6.19 -10.27
C SER A 388 21.12 -4.75 -9.80
N VAL A 389 20.81 -3.78 -10.66
CA VAL A 389 20.77 -2.36 -10.26
C VAL A 389 19.74 -2.15 -9.16
N CYS A 390 18.63 -2.89 -9.21
CA CYS A 390 17.58 -2.87 -8.20
C CYS A 390 18.04 -3.36 -6.82
N GLU A 391 19.01 -4.26 -6.72
CA GLU A 391 19.57 -4.73 -5.44
C GLU A 391 20.54 -3.71 -4.83
N GLN A 392 21.26 -2.99 -5.69
CA GLN A 392 22.36 -2.13 -5.29
C GLN A 392 21.92 -0.69 -5.00
N GLN A 393 20.89 -0.21 -5.70
CA GLN A 393 20.53 1.21 -5.70
C GLN A 393 19.07 1.41 -5.27
N VAL A 394 18.82 2.46 -4.48
CA VAL A 394 17.46 2.87 -4.12
C VAL A 394 16.91 3.73 -5.27
N PRO A 395 15.77 3.37 -5.88
CA PRO A 395 15.18 4.15 -6.96
C PRO A 395 14.73 5.53 -6.47
N ALA A 396 15.04 6.56 -7.27
CA ALA A 396 14.44 7.87 -7.10
C ALA A 396 12.99 7.86 -7.59
N THR A 397 12.19 8.81 -7.10
CA THR A 397 10.85 9.05 -7.65
C THR A 397 11.00 9.91 -8.91
N VAL A 398 10.63 9.35 -10.06
CA VAL A 398 10.65 10.02 -11.37
C VAL A 398 9.23 10.25 -11.88
N THR A 399 9.06 11.13 -12.86
CA THR A 399 7.75 11.39 -13.47
C THR A 399 7.60 10.60 -14.77
N VAL A 400 6.59 9.72 -14.83
CA VAL A 400 6.21 8.93 -16.00
C VAL A 400 4.79 9.33 -16.38
N ASP A 401 4.54 9.77 -17.60
CA ASP A 401 3.20 10.23 -18.04
C ASP A 401 2.53 11.25 -17.10
N GLY A 402 3.32 12.14 -16.49
CA GLY A 402 2.81 13.15 -15.55
C GLY A 402 2.51 12.64 -14.14
N ARG A 403 2.81 11.38 -13.81
CA ARG A 403 2.66 10.80 -12.46
C ARG A 403 4.01 10.37 -11.85
N PRO A 404 4.20 10.51 -10.54
CA PRO A 404 5.39 10.02 -9.85
C PRO A 404 5.39 8.49 -9.70
N VAL A 405 6.53 7.89 -10.05
CA VAL A 405 6.81 6.44 -10.02
C VAL A 405 8.20 6.24 -9.44
N LYS A 406 8.36 5.30 -8.49
CA LYS A 406 9.63 4.99 -7.84
C LYS A 406 10.23 3.69 -8.40
N CYS A 407 10.80 3.73 -9.60
CA CYS A 407 11.34 2.55 -10.28
C CYS A 407 12.51 2.90 -11.22
N HIS A 408 13.58 2.10 -11.15
CA HIS A 408 14.77 2.26 -11.99
C HIS A 408 14.52 2.10 -13.49
N ARG A 409 13.47 1.38 -13.91
CA ARG A 409 13.09 1.23 -15.34
C ARG A 409 12.78 2.56 -16.02
N HIS A 410 12.41 3.56 -15.21
CA HIS A 410 12.04 4.90 -15.66
C HIS A 410 13.10 5.94 -15.34
N ASP A 411 14.22 5.54 -14.72
CA ASP A 411 15.30 6.46 -14.38
C ASP A 411 16.13 6.77 -15.64
N PRO A 412 16.16 8.04 -16.10
CA PRO A 412 16.92 8.41 -17.29
C PRO A 412 18.44 8.24 -17.12
N ALA A 413 18.93 8.19 -15.88
CA ALA A 413 20.35 8.02 -15.57
C ALA A 413 20.82 6.57 -15.59
N ILE A 414 19.91 5.60 -15.66
CA ILE A 414 20.22 4.18 -15.70
C ILE A 414 20.04 3.69 -17.14
N ASP A 415 21.09 3.14 -17.74
CA ASP A 415 21.02 2.51 -19.06
C ASP A 415 20.37 1.12 -18.94
N ALA A 416 19.07 1.12 -18.66
CA ALA A 416 18.28 -0.08 -18.42
C ALA A 416 17.49 -0.47 -19.66
N GLU A 417 17.72 -1.67 -20.20
CA GLU A 417 16.77 -2.34 -21.10
C GLU A 417 16.15 -3.57 -20.41
N PRO A 418 14.86 -3.87 -20.66
CA PRO A 418 13.91 -3.13 -21.49
C PRO A 418 13.30 -1.94 -20.76
N ARG A 419 13.35 -0.76 -21.39
CA ARG A 419 12.46 0.36 -21.05
C ARG A 419 11.06 0.02 -21.59
N PRO A 420 9.98 0.26 -20.83
CA PRO A 420 8.64 0.21 -21.43
C PRO A 420 8.58 1.24 -22.58
N GLU A 421 8.05 0.81 -23.74
CA GLU A 421 7.87 1.67 -24.92
C GLU A 421 6.89 2.83 -24.69
#